data_AF-A0A924B6P8-F1
#
_entry.id   AF-A0A924B6P8-F1
#
_cell.length_a   1.000
_cell.length_b   1.000
_cell.length_c   1.000
_cell.angle_alpha   90.00
_cell.angle_beta   90.00
_cell.angle_gamma   90.00
#
_symmetry.space_group_name_H-M   'P 1'
#
loop_
_entity.id
_entity.type
_entity.pdbx_description
1 polymer ?
#
loop_
_entity_poly.entity_id
_entity_poly.type
_entity_poly.pdbx_seq_one_letter_code
_entity_poly.pdbx_strand_id
1 'polypeptide(L)'
;QAGHAAASIAGSDAPLAALSLSYRTWATSNPGLYTLMSAGPLPTDDETTRAADRGIAVLRDLFDGNREHARWFYVAAHGLVLLEINGRTPPDWELDSMWTQLADRARLR
;
A
#
# COMPACT_ATOMS: atom_id res chain seq x y z
N GLN A 1 -5.19 8.68 5.95
CA GLN A 1 -4.61 7.41 5.47
C GLN A 1 -3.13 7.27 5.86
N ALA A 2 -2.20 8.11 5.36
CA ALA A 2 -0.77 8.03 5.69
C ALA A 2 -0.46 8.06 7.20
N GLY A 3 -1.22 8.84 7.98
CA GLY A 3 -1.06 8.89 9.45
C GLY A 3 -1.46 7.61 10.19
N HIS A 4 -2.47 6.87 9.72
CA HIS A 4 -2.85 5.58 10.33
C HIS A 4 -1.83 4.48 10.00
N ALA A 5 -1.34 4.46 8.76
CA ALA A 5 -0.28 3.53 8.36
C ALA A 5 1.02 3.79 9.17
N ALA A 6 1.46 5.05 9.26
CA ALA A 6 2.65 5.41 10.04
C ALA A 6 2.56 4.99 11.52
N ALA A 7 1.39 5.18 12.16
CA ALA A 7 1.16 4.75 13.54
C ALA A 7 1.21 3.21 13.70
N SER A 8 0.69 2.45 12.73
CA SER A 8 0.73 0.98 12.75
C SER A 8 2.14 0.40 12.59
N ILE A 9 3.03 1.12 11.90
CA ILE A 9 4.40 0.68 11.59
C ILE A 9 5.34 0.93 12.78
N ALA A 10 5.26 2.09 13.43
CA ALA A 10 6.26 2.57 14.38
C ALA A 10 6.46 1.70 15.64
N GLY A 11 5.53 0.79 15.94
CA GLY A 11 5.61 -0.15 17.08
C GLY A 11 5.60 -1.62 16.70
N SER A 12 5.79 -1.97 15.42
CA SER A 12 5.68 -3.34 14.94
C SER A 12 7.04 -4.02 14.76
N ASP A 13 7.18 -5.25 15.26
CA ASP A 13 8.32 -6.13 14.97
C ASP A 13 8.33 -6.63 13.51
N ALA A 14 7.22 -6.44 12.79
CA ALA A 14 7.05 -6.78 11.38
C ALA A 14 6.42 -5.59 10.62
N PRO A 15 7.19 -4.51 10.36
CA PRO A 15 6.64 -3.25 9.87
C PRO A 15 6.05 -3.35 8.46
N LEU A 16 6.61 -4.19 7.58
CA LEU A 16 6.05 -4.45 6.24
C LEU A 16 4.73 -5.22 6.30
N ALA A 17 4.60 -6.18 7.23
CA ALA A 17 3.34 -6.91 7.43
C ALA A 17 2.26 -5.96 7.98
N ALA A 18 2.61 -5.11 8.96
CA ALA A 18 1.70 -4.11 9.51
C ALA A 18 1.24 -3.08 8.47
N LEU A 19 2.14 -2.66 7.58
CA LEU A 19 1.81 -1.79 6.45
C LEU A 19 0.86 -2.47 5.47
N SER A 20 1.17 -3.69 5.01
CA SER A 20 0.31 -4.46 4.10
C SER A 20 -1.10 -4.65 4.67
N LEU A 21 -1.20 -5.04 5.95
CA LEU A 21 -2.47 -5.22 6.63
C LEU A 21 -3.26 -3.90 6.73
N SER A 22 -2.61 -2.82 7.15
CA SER A 22 -3.27 -1.51 7.31
C SER A 22 -3.73 -0.94 5.97
N TYR A 23 -2.91 -1.11 4.93
CA TYR A 23 -3.24 -0.69 3.56
C TYR A 23 -4.46 -1.43 3.03
N ARG A 24 -4.44 -2.78 3.10
CA ARG A 24 -5.55 -3.63 2.68
C ARG A 24 -6.82 -3.31 3.46
N THR A 25 -6.74 -3.29 4.80
CA THR A 25 -7.89 -3.04 5.68
C THR A 25 -8.56 -1.71 5.37
N TRP A 26 -7.77 -0.64 5.19
CA TRP A 26 -8.33 0.66 4.85
C TRP A 26 -9.02 0.65 3.49
N ALA A 27 -8.38 0.07 2.47
CA ALA A 27 -8.91 0.04 1.12
C ALA A 27 -10.19 -0.78 1.00
N THR A 28 -10.22 -1.98 1.60
CA THR A 28 -11.39 -2.87 1.57
C THR A 28 -12.54 -2.34 2.42
N SER A 29 -12.26 -1.57 3.48
CA SER A 29 -13.29 -0.88 4.27
C SER A 29 -13.79 0.41 3.61
N ASN A 30 -13.06 0.96 2.64
CA ASN A 30 -13.37 2.23 1.99
C ASN A 30 -13.25 2.14 0.45
N PRO A 31 -13.88 1.15 -0.22
CA PRO A 31 -13.62 0.86 -1.63
C PRO A 31 -13.96 2.05 -2.54
N GLY A 32 -15.07 2.76 -2.28
CA GLY A 32 -15.46 3.94 -3.06
C GLY A 32 -14.46 5.10 -2.93
N LEU A 33 -13.92 5.36 -1.72
CA LEU A 33 -12.89 6.38 -1.51
C LEU A 33 -11.57 5.96 -2.14
N TYR A 34 -11.20 4.68 -2.01
CA TYR A 34 -10.00 4.14 -2.63
C TYR A 34 -10.03 4.34 -4.14
N THR A 35 -11.14 3.97 -4.80
CA THR A 35 -11.33 4.20 -6.24
C THR A 35 -11.28 5.67 -6.59
N LEU A 36 -11.97 6.55 -5.85
CA LEU A 36 -11.94 8.00 -6.10
C LEU A 36 -10.52 8.57 -6.03
N MET A 37 -9.74 8.16 -5.03
CA MET A 37 -8.36 8.65 -4.82
C MET A 37 -7.34 8.09 -5.80
N SER A 38 -7.65 6.99 -6.50
CA SER A 38 -6.74 6.30 -7.41
C SER A 38 -7.16 6.35 -8.88
N ALA A 39 -8.35 6.90 -9.17
CA ALA A 39 -8.86 7.00 -10.52
C ALA A 39 -8.28 8.20 -11.27
N GLY A 40 -7.90 7.98 -12.53
CA GLY A 40 -7.46 9.02 -13.44
C GLY A 40 -6.02 9.47 -13.22
N PRO A 41 -5.59 10.52 -13.95
CA PRO A 41 -4.26 11.08 -13.81
C PRO A 41 -4.04 11.67 -12.42
N LEU A 42 -2.84 11.50 -11.86
CA LEU A 42 -2.46 12.17 -10.61
C LEU A 42 -2.48 13.70 -10.84
N PRO A 43 -3.27 14.46 -10.08
CA PRO A 43 -3.24 15.92 -10.14
C PRO A 43 -1.83 16.46 -9.85
N THR A 44 -1.42 17.49 -10.60
CA THR A 44 -0.09 18.11 -10.45
C THR A 44 -0.11 19.37 -9.59
N ASP A 45 -1.17 19.57 -8.80
CA ASP A 45 -1.24 20.68 -7.87
C ASP A 45 -0.31 20.45 -6.66
N ASP A 46 0.06 21.56 -6.00
CA ASP A 46 1.03 21.54 -4.90
C ASP A 46 0.55 20.74 -3.68
N GLU A 47 -0.77 20.66 -3.44
CA GLU A 47 -1.33 19.93 -2.31
C GLU A 47 -1.25 18.42 -2.55
N THR A 48 -1.70 17.96 -3.71
CA THR A 48 -1.60 16.56 -4.14
C THR A 48 -0.16 16.09 -4.16
N THR A 49 0.75 16.91 -4.70
CA THR A 49 2.19 16.59 -4.74
C THR A 49 2.75 16.40 -3.33
N ARG A 50 2.48 17.34 -2.41
CA ARG A 50 2.92 17.22 -1.01
C ARG A 50 2.29 16.02 -0.31
N ALA A 51 1.05 15.65 -0.63
CA ALA A 51 0.39 14.47 -0.07
C ALA A 51 1.04 13.17 -0.56
N ALA A 52 1.33 13.08 -1.85
CA ALA A 52 2.05 11.96 -2.44
C ALA A 52 3.46 11.82 -1.85
N ASP A 53 4.19 12.94 -1.69
CA ASP A 53 5.52 12.95 -1.08
C ASP A 53 5.51 12.42 0.36
N ARG A 54 4.50 12.79 1.17
CA ARG A 54 4.35 12.25 2.53
C ARG A 54 4.09 10.75 2.53
N GLY A 55 3.27 10.25 1.60
CA GLY A 55 3.00 8.82 1.46
C GLY A 55 4.25 8.04 1.06
N ILE A 56 5.02 8.57 0.11
CA ILE A 56 6.27 7.97 -0.36
C ILE A 56 7.37 8.05 0.71
N ALA A 57 7.39 9.08 1.55
CA ALA A 57 8.39 9.20 2.63
C ALA A 57 8.33 8.02 3.61
N VAL A 58 7.12 7.60 4.03
CA VAL A 58 6.94 6.43 4.91
C VAL A 58 7.47 5.16 4.24
N LEU A 59 7.21 4.97 2.95
CA LEU A 59 7.74 3.83 2.21
C LEU A 59 9.26 3.90 2.09
N ARG A 60 9.81 5.06 1.72
CA ARG A 60 11.25 5.25 1.56
C ARG A 60 12.00 4.91 2.85
N ASP A 61 11.50 5.38 3.99
CA ASP A 61 12.15 5.16 5.28
C ASP A 61 12.06 3.67 5.68
N LEU A 62 11.00 2.96 5.29
CA LEU A 62 10.84 1.52 5.49
C LEU A 62 11.76 0.66 4.61
N PHE A 63 12.21 1.21 3.47
CA PHE A 63 13.10 0.55 2.51
C PHE A 63 14.51 1.15 2.49
N ASP A 64 14.97 1.74 3.61
CA ASP A 64 16.33 2.31 3.75
C ASP A 64 16.75 3.27 2.62
N GLY A 65 15.80 4.03 2.08
CA GLY A 65 16.06 4.96 0.98
C GLY A 65 15.96 4.34 -0.43
N ASN A 66 15.77 3.02 -0.56
CA ASN A 66 15.66 2.33 -1.85
C ASN A 66 14.32 2.65 -2.53
N ARG A 67 14.37 3.63 -3.43
CA ARG A 67 13.19 4.15 -4.15
C ARG A 67 12.56 3.13 -5.09
N GLU A 68 13.35 2.31 -5.76
CA GLU A 68 12.82 1.32 -6.70
C GLU A 68 12.07 0.23 -5.96
N HIS A 69 12.60 -0.21 -4.82
CA HIS A 69 11.95 -1.18 -3.98
C HIS A 69 10.64 -0.64 -3.38
N ALA A 70 10.65 0.60 -2.86
CA ALA A 70 9.45 1.27 -2.39
C ALA A 70 8.35 1.38 -3.47
N ARG A 71 8.74 1.70 -4.71
CA ARG A 71 7.82 1.77 -5.86
C ARG A 71 7.27 0.41 -6.24
N TRP A 72 8.12 -0.62 -6.28
CA TRP A 72 7.68 -1.99 -6.55
C TRP A 72 6.64 -2.43 -5.53
N PHE A 73 6.90 -2.23 -4.24
CA PHE A 73 5.97 -2.59 -3.18
C PHE A 73 4.65 -1.84 -3.33
N TYR A 74 4.70 -0.52 -3.56
CA TYR A 74 3.52 0.30 -3.78
C TYR A 74 2.67 -0.20 -4.96
N VAL A 75 3.28 -0.41 -6.13
CA VAL A 75 2.56 -0.86 -7.34
C VAL A 75 1.96 -2.25 -7.13
N ALA A 76 2.67 -3.17 -6.46
CA ALA A 76 2.18 -4.50 -6.17
C ALA A 76 0.99 -4.48 -5.20
N ALA A 77 1.09 -3.74 -4.09
CA ALA A 77 0.00 -3.56 -3.13
C ALA A 77 -1.23 -2.89 -3.77
N HIS A 78 -1.00 -1.86 -4.58
CA HIS A 78 -2.03 -1.11 -5.29
C HIS A 78 -2.78 -1.99 -6.30
N GLY A 79 -2.05 -2.76 -7.11
CA GLY A 79 -2.66 -3.68 -8.08
C GLY A 79 -3.46 -4.78 -7.39
N LEU A 80 -2.89 -5.40 -6.34
CA LEU A 80 -3.57 -6.47 -5.60
C LEU A 80 -4.88 -5.99 -4.98
N VAL A 81 -4.87 -4.82 -4.32
CA VAL A 81 -6.07 -4.32 -3.66
C VAL A 81 -7.14 -3.88 -4.66
N LEU A 82 -6.75 -3.33 -5.82
CA LEU A 82 -7.70 -3.01 -6.89
C LEU A 82 -8.38 -4.29 -7.43
N LEU A 83 -7.64 -5.39 -7.57
CA LEU A 83 -8.24 -6.66 -7.96
C LEU A 83 -9.21 -7.18 -6.91
N GLU A 84 -8.81 -7.10 -5.62
CA GLU A 84 -9.64 -7.54 -4.48
C GLU A 84 -10.93 -6.73 -4.36
N ILE A 85 -10.88 -5.39 -4.32
CA ILE A 85 -12.08 -4.55 -4.14
C ILE A 85 -13.06 -4.63 -5.31
N ASN A 86 -12.57 -4.95 -6.52
CA ASN A 86 -13.41 -5.10 -7.72
C ASN A 86 -13.89 -6.55 -7.93
N GLY A 87 -13.60 -7.48 -7.02
CA GLY A 87 -13.97 -8.90 -7.18
C GLY A 87 -13.34 -9.53 -8.42
N ARG A 88 -12.15 -9.07 -8.82
CA ARG A 88 -11.41 -9.52 -10.00
C ARG A 88 -10.35 -10.58 -9.70
N THR A 89 -10.41 -11.16 -8.51
CA THR A 89 -9.61 -12.32 -8.12
C THR A 89 -10.46 -13.59 -8.22
N PRO A 90 -9.97 -14.64 -8.89
CA PRO A 90 -10.60 -15.96 -8.86
C PRO A 90 -10.91 -16.45 -7.42
N PRO A 91 -12.00 -17.22 -7.21
CA PRO A 91 -12.40 -17.67 -5.87
C PRO A 91 -11.39 -18.59 -5.16
N ASP A 92 -10.50 -19.24 -5.92
CA ASP A 92 -9.45 -20.13 -5.42
C ASP A 92 -8.14 -19.40 -5.08
N TRP A 93 -8.10 -18.07 -5.24
CA TRP A 93 -6.95 -17.28 -4.82
C TRP A 93 -7.02 -16.98 -3.32
N GLU A 94 -6.04 -17.51 -2.58
CA GLU A 94 -5.83 -17.22 -1.17
C GLU A 94 -5.25 -15.80 -0.98
N LEU A 95 -6.12 -14.78 -1.02
CA LEU A 95 -5.75 -13.36 -0.91
C LEU A 95 -4.90 -13.08 0.34
N ASP A 96 -5.25 -13.68 1.47
CA ASP A 96 -4.50 -13.54 2.72
C ASP A 96 -3.04 -14.00 2.55
N SER A 97 -2.84 -15.14 1.89
CA SER A 97 -1.50 -15.64 1.55
C SER A 97 -0.75 -14.70 0.60
N MET A 98 -1.44 -14.13 -0.39
CA MET A 98 -0.82 -13.19 -1.34
C MET A 98 -0.33 -11.92 -0.63
N TRP A 99 -1.10 -11.36 0.29
CA TRP A 99 -0.70 -10.20 1.09
C TRP A 99 0.46 -10.50 2.04
N THR A 100 0.47 -11.67 2.69
CA THR A 100 1.61 -12.14 3.49
C THR A 100 2.87 -12.26 2.63
N GLN A 101 2.76 -12.94 1.49
CA GLN A 101 3.88 -13.11 0.57
C GLN A 101 4.40 -11.79 -0.01
N LEU A 102 3.54 -10.80 -0.22
CA LEU A 102 3.95 -9.46 -0.63
C LEU A 102 4.84 -8.82 0.43
N ALA A 103 4.42 -8.86 1.70
CA ALA A 103 5.21 -8.33 2.82
C ALA A 103 6.54 -9.07 2.98
N ASP A 104 6.55 -10.40 2.87
CA ASP A 104 7.76 -11.22 2.98
C ASP A 104 8.75 -10.93 1.85
N ARG A 105 8.28 -10.83 0.60
CA ARG A 105 9.14 -10.50 -0.55
C ARG A 105 9.72 -9.09 -0.45
N ALA A 106 8.96 -8.17 0.13
CA ALA A 106 9.43 -6.82 0.41
C ALA A 106 10.53 -6.76 1.48
N ARG A 107 10.71 -7.82 2.28
CA ARG A 107 11.80 -7.90 3.27
C ARG A 107 13.11 -8.42 2.66
N LEU A 108 13.02 -9.21 1.59
CA LEU A 108 14.15 -9.96 1.02
C LEU A 108 14.95 -9.18 -0.05
N ARG A 109 14.59 -7.92 -0.30
CA ARG A 109 15.07 -7.11 -1.41
C ARG A 109 15.62 -5.77 -0.93
#